data_AF-A0A1I1DVC5-F1
#
_entry.id   AF-A0A1I1DVC5-F1
#
_cell.length_a   1.000
_cell.length_b   1.000
_cell.length_c   1.000
_cell.angle_alpha   90.00
_cell.angle_beta   90.00
_cell.angle_gamma   90.00
#
_symmetry.space_group_name_H-M   'P 1'
#
loop_
_entity.id
_entity.type
_entity.pdbx_description
1 polymer ?
#
loop_
_entity_poly.entity_id
_entity_poly.type
_entity_poly.pdbx_seq_one_letter_code
_entity_poly.pdbx_strand_id
1 'polypeptide(L)' 'MAPSIFFLHFIGLAIVILGLNLRPKRKLLGTSMAVLGFLVATSPVWYGHFIGPSPSELRQQQIQEYMIPDREPTRD' A
#
# COMPACT_ATOMS: atom_id res chain seq x y z
N MET A 1 -3.29 -9.03 -8.28
CA MET A 1 -2.53 -9.76 -7.25
C MET A 1 -1.69 -8.75 -6.46
N ALA A 2 -2.17 -8.26 -5.31
CA ALA A 2 -1.45 -7.32 -4.45
C ALA A 2 -0.95 -7.88 -3.08
N PRO A 3 -0.60 -9.18 -2.89
CA PRO A 3 -0.04 -9.63 -1.62
C PRO A 3 1.28 -8.91 -1.25
N SER A 4 2.05 -8.47 -2.25
CA SER A 4 3.38 -7.89 -2.08
C SER A 4 3.37 -6.54 -1.36
N ILE A 5 2.34 -5.71 -1.56
CA ILE A 5 2.25 -4.35 -1.01
C ILE A 5 2.04 -4.40 0.51
N PHE A 6 1.15 -5.28 0.98
CA PHE A 6 0.94 -5.50 2.41
C PHE A 6 2.17 -6.13 3.07
N PHE A 7 2.84 -7.06 2.38
CA PHE A 7 4.03 -7.71 2.90
C PHE A 7 5.16 -6.70 3.18
N LEU A 8 5.39 -5.76 2.27
CA LEU A 8 6.39 -4.71 2.43
C LEU A 8 6.08 -3.78 3.61
N HIS A 9 4.79 -3.45 3.81
CA HIS A 9 4.34 -2.65 4.96
C HIS A 9 4.67 -3.34 6.29
N PHE A 10 4.30 -4.61 6.45
CA PHE A 10 4.54 -5.36 7.68
C PHE A 10 6.03 -5.60 7.95
N ILE A 11 6.83 -5.86 6.91
CA ILE A 11 8.29 -5.95 7.05
C ILE A 11 8.87 -4.61 7.51
N GLY A 12 8.46 -3.50 6.89
CA GLY A 12 8.89 -2.17 7.31
C GLY A 12 8.55 -1.91 8.77
N LEU A 13 7.35 -2.27 9.21
CA LEU A 13 6.88 -2.12 10.59
C LEU A 13 7.71 -2.96 11.58
N ALA A 14 8.05 -4.20 11.21
CA ALA A 14 8.92 -5.05 12.01
C ALA A 14 10.33 -4.43 12.17
N ILE A 15 10.88 -3.83 11.11
CA ILE A 15 12.17 -3.14 11.14
C ILE A 15 12.10 -1.90 12.06
N VAL A 16 11.00 -1.14 12.04
CA VAL A 16 10.78 -0.01 12.96
C VAL A 16 10.84 -0.47 14.41
N ILE A 17 10.09 -1.51 14.76
CA ILE A 17 10.04 -2.06 16.12
C ILE A 17 11.43 -2.53 16.55
N LEU A 18 12.15 -3.22 15.67
CA LEU A 18 13.51 -3.70 15.94
C LEU A 18 14.48 -2.52 16.15
N GLY A 19 14.38 -1.46 15.33
CA GLY A 19 15.19 -0.25 15.46
C GLY A 19 14.92 0.51 16.76
N LEU A 20 13.66 0.62 17.17
CA LEU A 20 13.27 1.23 18.44
C LEU A 20 13.75 0.42 19.65
N ASN A 21 13.75 -0.91 19.57
CA ASN A 21 14.29 -1.79 20.60
C ASN A 21 15.83 -1.67 20.70
N LEU A 22 16.51 -1.42 19.58
CA LEU A 22 17.97 -1.23 19.54
C LEU A 22 18.41 0.18 19.97
N ARG A 23 17.53 1.18 19.87
CA ARG A 23 17.77 2.58 20.24
C ARG A 23 18.37 2.80 21.63
N PRO A 24 17.90 2.16 22.73
CA PRO A 24 18.49 2.35 24.06
C PRO A 24 19.96 1.90 24.15
N LYS A 25 20.38 0.90 23.36
CA LYS A 25 21.77 0.41 23.35
C LYS A 25 22.66 1.17 22.37
N ARG A 26 22.12 1.54 21.20
CA ARG A 26 22.84 2.24 20.12
C ARG A 26 21.93 3.31 19.50
N LYS A 27 21.88 4.50 20.12
CA LYS A 27 20.97 5.59 19.73
C LYS A 27 20.98 5.89 18.23
N LEU A 28 22.16 6.06 17.63
CA LEU A 28 22.29 6.48 16.23
C LEU A 28 21.85 5.37 15.27
N LEU A 29 22.29 4.14 15.52
CA LEU A 29 21.99 2.97 14.70
C LEU A 29 20.51 2.54 14.83
N GLY A 30 19.95 2.58 16.05
CA GLY A 30 18.54 2.28 16.26
C GLY A 30 17.62 3.34 15.65
N THR A 31 18.01 4.61 15.72
CA THR A 31 17.23 5.71 15.11
C THR A 31 17.27 5.63 13.59
N SER A 32 18.43 5.43 12.97
CA SER A 32 18.52 5.28 11.51
C SER A 32 17.73 4.07 11.01
N MET A 33 17.82 2.94 11.72
CA MET A 33 17.08 1.73 11.36
C MET A 33 15.57 1.91 11.51
N ALA A 34 15.12 2.63 12.54
CA ALA A 34 13.70 2.97 12.70
C ALA A 34 13.19 3.90 11.60
N VAL A 35 13.98 4.92 11.22
CA VAL A 35 13.62 5.84 10.12
C VAL A 35 13.56 5.11 8.78
N LEU A 36 14.53 4.25 8.49
CA LEU A 36 14.54 3.45 7.26
C LEU A 36 13.35 2.47 7.22
N GLY A 37 13.07 1.78 8.34
CA GLY A 37 11.89 0.92 8.46
C GLY A 37 10.59 1.68 8.22
N PHE A 38 10.48 2.92 8.70
CA PHE A 38 9.31 3.77 8.51
C PHE A 38 9.12 4.18 7.04
N LEU A 39 10.21 4.54 6.35
CA LEU A 39 10.17 4.86 4.91
C LEU A 39 9.72 3.64 4.08
N VAL A 40 10.22 2.45 4.40
CA VAL A 40 9.80 1.20 3.74
C VAL A 40 8.34 0.87 4.06
N ALA A 41 7.91 1.06 5.31
CA ALA A 41 6.54 0.80 5.72
C ALA A 41 5.53 1.75 5.05
N THR A 42 5.91 3.01 4.82
CA THR A 42 5.04 4.02 4.22
C THR A 42 5.08 4.05 2.69
N SER A 43 6.13 3.51 2.06
CA SER A 43 6.28 3.38 0.59
C SER A 43 5.01 2.86 -0.13
N PRO A 44 4.35 1.78 0.34
CA PRO A 44 3.09 1.28 -0.21
C PRO A 44 1.97 2.31 -0.33
N VAL A 45 1.84 3.19 0.68
CA VAL A 45 0.78 4.22 0.73
C VAL A 45 1.00 5.25 -0.38
N TRP A 46 2.24 5.68 -0.56
CA TRP A 46 2.62 6.61 -1.62
C TRP A 46 2.46 6.00 -3.01
N TYR A 47 2.82 4.72 -3.17
CA TYR A 47 2.67 4.02 -4.44
C TYR A 47 1.20 3.97 -4.90
N GLY A 48 0.28 3.65 -3.99
CA GLY A 48 -1.16 3.66 -4.28
C GLY A 48 -1.69 5.05 -4.63
N HIS A 49 -1.14 6.10 -4.02
CA HIS A 49 -1.54 7.48 -4.33
C HIS A 49 -1.06 7.96 -5.70
N PHE A 50 0.15 7.57 -6.14
CA PHE A 50 0.72 8.03 -7.41
C PHE A 50 0.35 7.18 -8.63
N ILE A 51 0.06 5.89 -8.43
CA ILE A 51 -0.25 4.95 -9.53
C ILE A 51 -1.73 4.55 -9.55
N GLY A 52 -2.48 4.84 -8.48
CA GLY A 52 -3.91 4.60 -8.43
C GLY A 52 -4.68 5.48 -9.43
N PRO A 53 -5.79 4.98 -10.00
CA PRO A 53 -6.67 5.79 -10.84
C PRO A 53 -7.15 7.01 -10.06
N SER A 54 -7.15 8.17 -10.73
CA SER A 54 -7.69 9.39 -10.16
C SER A 54 -9.17 9.21 -9.76
N PRO A 55 -9.67 10.00 -8.80
CA PRO A 55 -11.09 9.92 -8.40
C PRO A 55 -12.07 10.09 -9.57
N SER A 56 -11.68 10.84 -10.59
CA SER A 56 -12.42 10.99 -11.86
C SER A 56 -12.44 9.70 -12.68
N GLU A 57 -11.31 9.00 -12.80
CA GLU A 57 -11.21 7.73 -13.53
C GLU A 57 -11.97 6.61 -12.81
N LEU A 58 -11.91 6.56 -11.47
CA LEU A 58 -12.72 5.64 -10.66
C LEU A 58 -14.22 5.88 -10.89
N ARG A 59 -14.65 7.14 -10.93
CA ARG A 59 -16.05 7.49 -11.20
C ARG A 59 -16.46 7.13 -12.62
N GLN A 60 -15.58 7.32 -13.60
CA GLN A 60 -15.83 6.92 -14.99
C GLN A 60 -15.91 5.40 -15.16
N GLN A 61 -15.06 4.63 -14.48
CA GLN A 61 -15.15 3.16 -14.45
C GLN A 61 -16.48 2.71 -13.86
N GLN A 62 -16.90 3.31 -12.74
CA GLN A 62 -18.18 2.99 -12.11
C GLN A 62 -19.38 3.37 -12.98
N ILE A 63 -19.31 4.49 -13.70
CA ILE A 63 -20.33 4.91 -14.66
C ILE A 63 -20.36 3.96 -15.88
N GLN A 64 -19.20 3.57 -16.41
CA GLN A 64 -19.11 2.59 -17.50
C GLN A 64 -19.69 1.24 -17.09
N GLU A 65 -19.38 0.74 -15.90
CA GLU A 65 -19.92 -0.51 -15.39
C GLU A 65 -21.44 -0.47 -15.22
N TYR A 66 -21.99 0.68 -14.82
CA TYR A 66 -23.44 0.88 -14.70
C TYR A 66 -24.15 1.13 -16.04
N MET A 67 -23.43 1.60 -17.07
CA MET A 67 -23.97 1.88 -18.40
C MET A 67 -23.87 0.71 -19.38
N ILE A 68 -23.25 -0.43 -19.03
CA ILE A 68 -23.33 -1.65 -19.84
C ILE A 68 -24.76 -2.20 -19.68
N PRO A 69 -25.63 -2.05 -20.69
CA PRO A 69 -26.97 -2.60 -20.64
C PRO A 69 -26.83 -4.10 -20.88
N ASP A 70 -27.27 -4.90 -19.91
CA ASP A 70 -27.59 -6.31 -20.04
C ASP A 70 -26.58 -7.15 -20.85
N ARG A 71 -25.71 -7.89 -20.16
CA ARG A 71 -25.45 -9.25 -20.64
C ARG A 71 -26.82 -9.90 -20.70
N GLU A 72 -27.34 -10.12 -21.92
CA GLU A 72 -28.50 -10.96 -22.13
C GLU A 72 -28.35 -12.21 -21.26
N PRO A 73 -29.39 -12.62 -20.52
CA PRO A 73 -29.36 -13.93 -19.90
C PRO A 73 -29.30 -14.92 -21.05
N THR A 74 -28.13 -15.54 -21.27
CA THR A 74 -27.97 -16.64 -22.21
C THR A 74 -28.92 -17.74 -21.76
N ARG A 75 -30.08 -17.80 -22.41
CA ARG A 75 -31.00 -18.92 -22.37
C ARG A 75 -30.55 -19.86 -23.48
N ASP A 76 -29.69 -20.81 -23.16
CA ASP A 76 -29.52 -22.08 -23.87
C ASP A 76 -29.11 -23.16 -22.87
#